data_AF-A0A7C0ZZ85-F1
#
_entry.id   AF-A0A7C0ZZ85-F1
#
_cell.length_a   1.000
_cell.length_b   1.000
_cell.length_c   1.000
_cell.angle_alpha   90.00
_cell.angle_beta   90.00
_cell.angle_gamma   90.00
#
_symmetry.space_group_name_H-M   'P 1'
#
loop_
_entity.id
_entity.type
_entity.pdbx_description
1 polymer ?
#
loop_
_entity_poly.entity_id
_entity_poly.type
_entity_poly.pdbx_seq_one_letter_code
_entity_poly.pdbx_strand_id
1 'polypeptide(L)'
;IVLGELQSIDEEILKYALENLKRGTEVENVEFELVKEEVEFKCRRCSNTWKLSDLREELSDDIRESIHFIPEVVHSFIRCPRCGSRDFEVVRGRGLYIESIVVREK
;
A
#
# COMPACT_ATOMS: atom_id res chain seq x y z
N ILE A 1 2.66 -10.40 -5.80
CA ILE A 1 1.65 -9.63 -5.04
C ILE A 1 2.32 -8.36 -4.58
N VAL A 2 1.73 -7.19 -4.85
CA VAL A 2 2.30 -5.91 -4.45
C VAL A 2 1.64 -5.44 -3.16
N LEU A 3 2.46 -4.96 -2.22
CA LEU A 3 2.09 -4.42 -0.93
C LEU A 3 2.41 -2.93 -0.91
N GLY A 4 1.39 -2.10 -1.10
CA GLY A 4 1.53 -0.66 -0.98
C GLY A 4 1.82 -0.23 0.46
N GLU A 5 2.90 0.54 0.63
CA GLU A 5 3.36 1.08 1.92
C GLU A 5 2.26 1.79 2.70
N LEU A 6 1.37 2.53 2.01
CA LEU A 6 0.36 3.36 2.65
C LEU A 6 -0.62 2.56 3.51
N GLN A 7 -1.00 1.35 3.07
CA GLN A 7 -1.91 0.50 3.82
C GLN A 7 -1.21 -0.26 4.96
N SER A 8 0.14 -0.27 4.98
CA SER A 8 0.95 -0.84 6.07
C SER A 8 0.55 -2.26 6.46
N ILE A 9 0.34 -3.13 5.46
CA ILE A 9 0.01 -4.54 5.68
C ILE A 9 1.22 -5.29 6.22
N ASP A 10 1.01 -6.11 7.26
CA ASP A 10 2.01 -7.03 7.76
C ASP A 10 2.24 -8.18 6.77
N GLU A 11 3.45 -8.22 6.21
CA GLU A 11 3.86 -9.19 5.20
C GLU A 11 3.89 -10.63 5.73
N GLU A 12 4.31 -10.82 6.98
CA GLU A 12 4.45 -12.14 7.59
C GLU A 12 3.08 -12.76 7.87
N ILE A 13 2.15 -11.96 8.41
CA ILE A 13 0.77 -12.37 8.67
C ILE A 13 0.06 -12.68 7.34
N LEU A 14 0.21 -11.83 6.32
CA LEU A 14 -0.38 -12.06 5.02
C LEU A 14 0.16 -13.34 4.37
N LYS A 15 1.48 -13.53 4.39
CA LYS A 15 2.11 -14.73 3.82
C LYS A 15 1.65 -15.99 4.56
N TYR A 16 1.59 -15.95 5.89
CA TYR A 16 1.05 -17.05 6.69
C TYR A 16 -0.40 -17.37 6.31
N ALA A 17 -1.26 -16.36 6.16
CA ALA A 17 -2.65 -16.55 5.78
C ALA A 17 -2.77 -17.19 4.39
N LEU A 18 -2.04 -16.68 3.39
CA LEU A 18 -2.01 -17.22 2.02
C LEU A 18 -1.54 -18.68 2.00
N GLU A 19 -0.48 -19.01 2.74
CA GLU A 19 0.06 -20.38 2.84
C GLU A 19 -0.92 -21.36 3.49
N ASN A 20 -1.76 -20.90 4.42
CA ASN A 20 -2.81 -21.75 5.00
C ASN A 20 -4.01 -21.88 4.05
N LEU A 21 -4.40 -20.81 3.37
CA LEU A 21 -5.55 -20.79 2.45
C LEU A 21 -5.34 -21.65 1.20
N LYS A 22 -4.10 -21.80 0.71
CA LYS A 22 -3.84 -22.62 -0.48
C LYS A 22 -3.89 -24.14 -0.23
N ARG A 23 -3.80 -24.60 1.02
CA ARG A 23 -3.73 -26.03 1.36
C ARG A 23 -5.02 -26.75 0.94
N GLY A 24 -4.88 -27.90 0.29
CA GLY A 24 -6.00 -28.69 -0.22
C GLY A 24 -6.79 -28.04 -1.37
N THR A 25 -6.25 -26.99 -2.00
CA THR A 25 -6.85 -26.34 -3.18
C THR A 25 -6.10 -26.71 -4.46
N GLU A 26 -6.65 -26.39 -5.64
CA GLU A 26 -5.96 -26.59 -6.93
C GLU A 26 -4.66 -25.80 -7.05
N VAL A 27 -4.47 -24.78 -6.19
CA VAL A 27 -3.29 -23.91 -6.15
C VAL A 27 -2.37 -24.20 -4.97
N GLU A 28 -2.44 -25.40 -4.38
CA GLU A 28 -1.64 -25.79 -3.21
C GLU A 28 -0.12 -25.63 -3.42
N ASN A 29 0.35 -25.79 -4.66
CA ASN A 29 1.76 -25.66 -5.02
C ASN A 29 2.14 -24.26 -5.54
N VAL A 30 1.25 -23.27 -5.44
CA VAL A 30 1.58 -21.88 -5.84
C VAL A 30 2.62 -21.29 -4.88
N GLU A 31 3.62 -20.62 -5.45
CA GLU A 31 4.57 -19.81 -4.71
C GLU A 31 4.10 -18.35 -4.69
N PHE A 32 4.08 -17.73 -3.51
CA PHE A 32 3.74 -16.32 -3.36
C PHE A 32 4.99 -15.46 -3.24
N GLU A 33 5.19 -14.58 -4.21
CA GLU A 33 6.15 -13.48 -4.14
C GLU A 33 5.43 -12.21 -3.68
N LEU A 34 5.91 -11.61 -2.60
CA LEU A 34 5.41 -10.33 -2.07
C LEU A 34 6.46 -9.24 -2.32
N VAL A 35 6.02 -8.12 -2.90
CA VAL A 35 6.89 -7.00 -3.27
C VAL A 35 6.34 -5.74 -2.64
N LYS A 36 7.18 -4.98 -1.92
CA LYS A 36 6.78 -3.70 -1.33
C LYS A 36 6.81 -2.59 -2.37
N GLU A 37 5.78 -1.76 -2.37
CA GLU A 37 5.69 -0.58 -3.23
C GLU A 37 5.63 0.67 -2.36
N GLU A 38 6.69 1.47 -2.45
CA GLU A 38 6.79 2.76 -1.77
C GLU A 38 5.69 3.71 -2.24
N VAL A 39 5.11 4.46 -1.30
CA VAL A 39 4.04 5.40 -1.62
C VAL A 39 4.59 6.66 -2.29
N GLU A 40 3.89 7.11 -3.31
CA GLU A 40 4.15 8.39 -3.95
C GLU A 40 2.86 9.17 -4.09
N PHE A 41 2.87 10.41 -3.61
CA PHE A 41 1.78 11.35 -3.71
C PHE A 41 2.06 12.37 -4.80
N LYS A 42 1.02 12.87 -5.46
CA LYS A 42 1.11 13.99 -6.41
C LYS A 42 0.01 15.01 -6.17
N CYS A 43 0.39 16.25 -5.90
CA CYS A 43 -0.57 17.32 -5.63
C CYS A 43 -1.23 17.76 -6.93
N ARG A 44 -2.57 17.74 -6.97
CA ARG A 44 -3.32 18.22 -8.14
C ARG A 44 -3.29 19.74 -8.28
N ARG A 45 -3.01 20.47 -7.18
CA ARG A 45 -2.93 21.93 -7.16
C ARG A 45 -1.61 22.50 -7.66
N CYS A 46 -0.47 21.92 -7.26
CA CYS A 46 0.87 22.49 -7.56
C CYS A 46 1.85 21.53 -8.23
N SER A 47 1.38 20.31 -8.58
CA SER A 47 2.16 19.24 -9.21
C SER A 47 3.37 18.74 -8.42
N ASN A 48 3.52 19.13 -7.15
CA ASN A 48 4.57 18.58 -6.29
C ASN A 48 4.35 17.08 -6.08
N THR A 49 5.42 16.30 -6.15
CA THR A 49 5.45 14.89 -5.75
C THR A 49 6.21 14.74 -4.44
N TRP A 50 5.78 13.81 -3.58
CA TRP A 50 6.46 13.51 -2.32
C TRP A 50 6.09 12.10 -1.83
N LYS A 51 6.85 11.59 -0.87
CA LYS A 51 6.70 10.28 -0.22
C LYS A 51 6.27 10.45 1.23
N LEU A 52 5.95 9.35 1.93
CA LEU A 52 5.72 9.39 3.38
C LEU A 52 6.98 9.86 4.14
N SER A 53 8.16 9.43 3.70
CA SER A 53 9.45 9.81 4.27
C SER A 53 9.80 11.30 4.14
N ASP A 54 9.11 12.04 3.28
CA ASP A 54 9.29 13.50 3.11
C ASP A 54 8.46 14.32 4.10
N LEU A 55 7.56 13.69 4.88
CA LEU A 55 6.76 14.37 5.89
C LEU A 55 7.63 14.78 7.08
N ARG A 56 7.43 16.01 7.59
CA ARG A 56 8.20 16.54 8.73
C ARG A 56 7.81 15.91 10.06
N GLU A 57 6.57 15.46 10.16
CA GLU A 57 6.00 14.87 11.36
C GLU A 57 5.61 13.43 11.05
N GLU A 58 5.96 12.51 11.95
CA GLU A 58 5.49 11.13 11.87
C GLU A 58 3.99 11.08 12.17
N LEU A 59 3.29 10.19 11.46
CA LEU A 59 1.91 9.88 11.76
C LEU A 59 1.82 9.10 13.07
N SER A 60 0.93 9.50 13.97
CA SER A 60 0.65 8.74 15.19
C SER A 60 0.08 7.36 14.84
N ASP A 61 0.20 6.41 15.79
CA ASP A 61 -0.28 5.05 15.59
C ASP A 61 -1.78 4.99 15.27
N ASP A 62 -2.61 5.82 15.93
CA ASP A 62 -4.06 5.91 15.64
C ASP A 62 -4.35 6.35 14.19
N ILE A 63 -3.54 7.26 13.65
CA ILE A 63 -3.68 7.72 12.27
C ILE A 63 -3.22 6.63 11.31
N ARG A 64 -2.11 5.95 11.62
CA ARG A 64 -1.60 4.81 10.83
C ARG A 64 -2.63 3.70 10.75
N GLU A 65 -3.26 3.33 11.86
CA GLU A 65 -4.35 2.35 11.91
C GLU A 65 -5.56 2.81 11.08
N SER A 66 -5.95 4.09 11.18
CA SER A 66 -7.05 4.62 10.37
C SER A 66 -6.78 4.47 8.87
N ILE A 67 -5.55 4.75 8.43
CA ILE A 67 -5.10 4.61 7.04
C ILE A 67 -4.98 3.12 6.64
N HIS A 68 -4.54 2.25 7.55
CA HIS A 68 -4.49 0.80 7.35
C HIS A 68 -5.86 0.23 6.93
N PHE A 69 -6.93 0.67 7.59
CA PHE A 69 -8.29 0.26 7.25
C PHE A 69 -8.82 0.95 5.99
N ILE A 70 -8.61 2.26 5.86
CA ILE A 70 -9.14 3.05 4.73
C ILE A 70 -8.03 3.98 4.21
N PRO A 71 -7.23 3.58 3.20
CA PRO A 71 -6.11 4.38 2.71
C PRO A 71 -6.50 5.82 2.34
N GLU A 72 -7.73 6.03 1.87
CA GLU A 72 -8.26 7.33 1.46
C GLU A 72 -8.34 8.35 2.60
N VAL A 73 -8.42 7.93 3.88
CA VAL A 73 -8.44 8.87 5.00
C VAL A 73 -7.14 9.64 5.15
N VAL A 74 -6.07 9.25 4.45
CA VAL A 74 -4.79 9.99 4.37
C VAL A 74 -5.00 11.46 4.00
N HIS A 75 -6.00 11.78 3.15
CA HIS A 75 -6.32 13.15 2.75
C HIS A 75 -6.77 14.04 3.92
N SER A 76 -7.27 13.44 5.01
CA SER A 76 -7.65 14.16 6.23
C SER A 76 -6.42 14.61 7.03
N PHE A 77 -5.38 13.78 7.05
CA PHE A 77 -4.24 13.91 7.96
C PHE A 77 -3.04 14.63 7.35
N ILE A 78 -2.74 14.40 6.07
CA ILE A 78 -1.57 15.00 5.43
C ILE A 78 -1.94 16.11 4.46
N ARG A 79 -0.99 16.98 4.18
CA ARG A 79 -1.11 18.07 3.21
C ARG A 79 0.11 18.08 2.31
N CYS A 80 -0.04 18.58 1.10
CA CYS A 80 1.08 18.84 0.21
C CYS A 80 2.10 19.76 0.92
N PRO A 81 3.36 19.33 1.07
CA PRO A 81 4.37 20.10 1.81
C PRO A 81 4.73 21.41 1.10
N ARG A 82 4.43 21.53 -0.20
CA ARG A 82 4.72 22.69 -1.03
C ARG A 82 3.65 23.79 -0.97
N CYS A 83 2.37 23.41 -0.98
CA CYS A 83 1.26 24.39 -1.10
C CYS A 83 0.15 24.26 -0.05
N GLY A 84 0.26 23.29 0.86
CA GLY A 84 -0.73 23.04 1.92
C GLY A 84 -2.07 22.44 1.45
N SER A 85 -2.22 22.13 0.16
CA SER A 85 -3.43 21.49 -0.38
C SER A 85 -3.60 20.06 0.15
N ARG A 86 -4.85 19.65 0.40
CA ARG A 86 -5.24 18.25 0.62
C ARG A 86 -5.64 17.52 -0.66
N ASP A 87 -5.83 18.28 -1.74
CA ASP A 87 -6.10 17.71 -3.06
C ASP A 87 -4.81 17.20 -3.68
N PHE A 88 -4.60 15.92 -3.50
CA PHE A 88 -3.52 15.14 -4.09
C PHE A 88 -4.04 13.76 -4.48
N GLU A 89 -3.26 13.04 -5.27
CA GLU A 89 -3.50 11.64 -5.61
C GLU A 89 -2.41 10.76 -5.00
N VAL A 90 -2.75 9.51 -4.70
CA VAL A 90 -1.79 8.46 -4.39
C VAL A 90 -1.46 7.79 -5.73
N VAL A 91 -0.26 8.04 -6.26
CA VAL A 91 0.17 7.58 -7.59
C VAL A 91 0.52 6.10 -7.57
N ARG A 92 1.16 5.64 -6.47
CA ARG A 92 1.53 4.25 -6.21
C ARG A 92 1.65 4.03 -4.70
N GLY A 93 1.75 2.77 -4.29
CA GLY A 93 1.91 2.36 -2.90
C GLY A 93 0.64 2.50 -2.07
N ARG A 94 -0.55 2.54 -2.71
CA ARG A 94 -1.85 2.74 -2.04
C ARG A 94 -2.20 1.57 -1.11
N GLY A 95 -2.05 0.34 -1.58
CA GLY A 95 -2.54 -0.84 -0.88
C GLY A 95 -2.15 -2.13 -1.60
N LEU A 96 -2.92 -3.20 -1.39
CA LEU A 96 -2.60 -4.53 -1.94
C LEU A 96 -3.23 -4.79 -3.30
N TYR A 97 -2.46 -5.36 -4.22
CA TYR A 97 -3.00 -5.90 -5.47
C TYR A 97 -2.17 -7.08 -6.01
N ILE A 98 -2.79 -7.87 -6.88
CA ILE A 98 -2.10 -8.93 -7.63
C ILE A 98 -1.54 -8.32 -8.90
N GLU A 99 -0.22 -8.17 -8.98
CA GLU A 99 0.47 -7.66 -10.16
C GLU A 99 0.45 -8.66 -11.32
N SER A 100 0.71 -9.94 -11.03
CA SER A 100 0.72 -10.98 -12.04
C SER A 100 0.32 -12.33 -11.46
N ILE A 101 -0.19 -13.20 -12.34
CA ILE A 101 -0.42 -14.62 -12.08
C ILE A 101 0.25 -15.37 -13.22
N VAL A 102 1.19 -16.24 -12.90
CA VAL A 102 1.89 -17.07 -13.87
C VAL A 102 1.31 -18.48 -13.80
N VAL A 103 0.67 -18.92 -14.89
CA VAL A 103 0.12 -20.26 -15.02
C VAL A 103 0.96 -21.03 -16.04
N ARG A 104 1.28 -22.29 -15.73
CA ARG A 104 1.87 -23.22 -16.70
C ARG A 104 0.80 -24.19 -17.13
N GLU A 105 0.47 -24.19 -18.42
CA GLU A 105 -0.35 -25.24 -19.02
C GLU A 105 0.46 -26.54 -19.09
N LYS A 106 -0.23 -27.66 -18.93
CA LYS A 106 0.34 -29.00 -19.09
C LYS A 106 0.41 -29.39 -20.56
#